data_AF-A0A953EQN9-F1
#
_entry.id   AF-A0A953EQN9-F1
#
_cell.length_a   1.000
_cell.length_b   1.000
_cell.length_c   1.000
_cell.angle_alpha   90.00
_cell.angle_beta   90.00
_cell.angle_gamma   90.00
#
_symmetry.space_group_name_H-M   'P 1'
#
loop_
_entity.id
_entity.type
_entity.pdbx_description
1 polymer ?
#
loop_
_entity_poly.entity_id
_entity_poly.type
_entity_poly.pdbx_seq_one_letter_code
_entity_poly.pdbx_strand_id
1 'polypeptide(L)' 'MSDAAQPAQRTGSAGLPRDLTEAELGHAPVLESVDDLLIEDLTDVEADAFYAALDT' A
#
# COMPACT_ATOMS: atom_id res chain seq x y z
N MET A 1 21.66 -23.13 -23.58
CA MET A 1 21.41 -22.32 -22.37
C MET A 1 20.72 -21.05 -22.86
N SER A 2 19.40 -21.11 -23.02
CA SER A 2 18.40 -20.60 -22.06
C SER A 2 18.45 -19.08 -21.96
N ASP A 3 17.51 -18.41 -22.60
CA ASP A 3 16.64 -17.50 -21.86
C ASP A 3 15.30 -17.39 -22.61
N ALA A 4 14.28 -18.04 -22.08
CA ALA A 4 12.92 -17.83 -22.53
C ALA A 4 12.49 -16.50 -21.93
N ALA A 5 12.36 -15.46 -22.78
CA ALA A 5 11.82 -14.18 -22.38
C ALA A 5 10.45 -14.43 -21.73
N GLN A 6 10.41 -14.38 -20.39
CA GLN A 6 9.22 -14.62 -19.61
C GLN A 6 8.22 -13.52 -19.96
N PRO A 7 7.01 -13.84 -20.44
CA PRO A 7 6.03 -12.82 -20.75
C PRO A 7 5.76 -12.04 -19.47
N ALA A 8 5.95 -10.71 -19.53
CA ALA A 8 5.59 -9.80 -18.45
C ALA A 8 4.15 -10.09 -18.04
N GLN A 9 3.96 -10.72 -16.88
CA GLN A 9 2.64 -10.93 -16.30
C GLN A 9 2.03 -9.55 -16.13
N ARG A 10 1.07 -9.22 -16.98
CA ARG A 10 0.23 -8.06 -16.76
C ARG A 10 -0.57 -8.36 -15.51
N THR A 11 -0.14 -7.79 -14.39
CA THR A 11 -0.92 -7.70 -13.17
C THR A 11 -2.08 -6.76 -13.42
N GLY A 12 -3.11 -7.25 -14.12
CA GLY A 12 -4.42 -6.62 -14.09
C GLY A 12 -4.98 -6.66 -12.66
N SER A 13 -6.10 -5.97 -12.43
CA SER A 13 -6.80 -5.96 -11.13
C SER A 13 -7.21 -7.36 -10.62
N ALA A 14 -7.03 -8.41 -11.42
CA ALA A 14 -7.25 -9.80 -11.04
C ALA A 14 -6.44 -10.27 -9.82
N GLY A 15 -5.39 -9.56 -9.43
CA GLY A 15 -4.63 -9.83 -8.20
C GLY A 15 -4.99 -8.93 -7.02
N LEU A 16 -5.88 -7.95 -7.19
CA LEU A 16 -6.29 -7.08 -6.10
C LEU A 16 -7.31 -7.80 -5.22
N PRO A 17 -7.26 -7.61 -3.89
CA PRO A 17 -8.35 -8.00 -3.01
C PRO A 17 -9.67 -7.41 -3.52
N ARG A 18 -10.78 -8.12 -3.26
CA ARG A 18 -12.11 -7.55 -3.51
C ARG A 18 -12.31 -6.30 -2.67
N ASP A 19 -13.18 -5.42 -3.14
CA ASP A 19 -13.63 -4.29 -2.34
C ASP A 19 -14.35 -4.79 -1.08
N LEU A 20 -14.14 -4.06 0.02
CA LEU A 20 -14.89 -4.26 1.25
C LEU A 20 -16.29 -3.65 1.11
N THR A 21 -17.27 -4.28 1.76
CA THR A 21 -18.59 -3.68 1.94
C THR A 21 -18.53 -2.53 2.95
N GLU A 22 -19.52 -1.64 2.94
CA GLU A 22 -19.66 -0.54 3.92
C GLU A 22 -19.58 -1.05 5.38
N ALA A 23 -20.23 -2.19 5.66
CA ALA A 23 -20.23 -2.80 6.97
C ALA A 23 -18.85 -3.34 7.37
N GLU A 24 -18.13 -3.97 6.43
CA GLU A 24 -16.77 -4.45 6.67
C GLU A 24 -15.78 -3.29 6.87
N LEU A 25 -15.96 -2.20 6.11
CA LEU A 25 -15.14 -1.00 6.25
C LEU A 25 -15.40 -0.30 7.60
N GLY A 26 -16.65 -0.25 8.06
CA GLY A 26 -17.00 0.32 9.37
C GLY A 26 -16.43 -0.45 10.57
N HIS A 27 -15.95 -1.68 10.35
CA HIS A 27 -15.25 -2.50 11.36
C HIS A 27 -13.72 -2.49 11.20
N ALA A 28 -13.19 -1.83 10.17
CA ALA A 28 -11.76 -1.73 9.98
C ALA A 28 -11.12 -0.90 11.11
N PRO A 29 -9.90 -1.23 11.55
CA PRO A 29 -9.16 -0.40 12.48
C PRO A 29 -8.94 0.99 11.87
N VAL A 30 -9.29 2.03 12.61
CA VAL A 30 -9.09 3.43 12.23
C VAL A 30 -8.01 3.99 13.15
N LEU A 31 -7.00 4.63 12.57
CA LEU A 31 -5.98 5.33 13.34
C LEU A 31 -6.53 6.67 13.83
N GLU A 32 -6.18 7.05 15.05
CA GLU A 32 -6.61 8.33 15.64
C GLU A 32 -5.79 9.51 15.08
N SER A 33 -4.50 9.29 14.81
CA SER A 33 -3.60 10.20 14.11
C SER A 33 -2.84 9.49 12.99
N VAL A 34 -2.36 10.26 12.01
CA VAL A 34 -1.37 9.76 11.04
C VAL A 34 -0.06 9.40 11.74
N ASP A 35 0.26 10.05 12.85
CA ASP A 35 1.45 9.72 13.66
C ASP A 35 1.39 8.31 14.26
N ASP A 36 0.20 7.72 14.38
CA ASP A 36 0.02 6.35 14.86
C ASP A 36 0.28 5.30 13.76
N LEU A 37 0.47 5.74 12.51
CA LEU A 37 0.75 4.85 11.39
C LEU A 37 2.19 4.32 11.49
N LEU A 38 2.33 3.10 12.01
CA LEU A 38 3.58 2.38 11.98
C LEU A 38 3.81 1.79 10.59
N ILE A 39 4.74 2.39 9.84
CA ILE A 39 5.20 1.86 8.56
C ILE A 39 6.51 1.11 8.81
N GLU A 40 6.43 -0.22 8.86
CA GLU A 40 7.60 -1.08 8.98
C GLU A 40 8.53 -0.91 7.77
N ASP A 41 9.84 -1.03 8.00
CA ASP A 41 10.90 -0.90 6.99
C ASP A 41 10.97 0.45 6.25
N LEU A 42 10.33 1.50 6.76
CA LEU A 42 10.45 2.84 6.18
C LEU A 42 11.80 3.45 6.52
N THR A 43 12.57 3.83 5.50
CA THR A 43 13.81 4.58 5.71
C THR A 43 13.53 6.02 6.08
N ASP A 44 14.49 6.70 6.73
CA ASP A 44 14.35 8.12 7.11
C ASP A 44 13.97 9.01 5.92
N VAL A 45 14.54 8.76 4.74
CA VAL A 45 14.27 9.53 3.52
C VAL A 45 12.83 9.31 3.02
N GLU A 46 12.33 8.07 3.12
CA GLU A 46 10.96 7.75 2.72
C GLU A 46 9.95 8.29 3.72
N ALA A 47 10.30 8.30 5.01
CA ALA A 47 9.51 8.94 6.06
C ALA A 47 9.38 10.45 5.82
N ASP A 48 10.50 11.14 5.58
CA ASP A 48 10.50 12.57 5.28
C ASP A 48 9.63 12.89 4.04
N ALA A 49 9.74 12.08 2.98
CA ALA A 49 8.91 12.23 1.79
C ALA A 49 7.43 12.00 2.06
N PHE A 50 7.10 11.02 2.91
CA PHE A 50 5.73 10.72 3.32
C PHE A 50 5.11 11.88 4.11
N TYR A 51 5.80 12.37 5.14
CA TYR A 51 5.31 13.50 5.95
C TYR A 51 5.21 14.79 5.14
N ALA A 52 6.17 15.07 4.25
CA ALA A 52 6.09 16.22 3.36
C ALA A 52 4.88 16.19 2.41
N ALA A 53 4.40 15.00 2.03
CA ALA A 53 3.21 14.87 1.18
C ALA A 53 1.89 15.12 1.92
N LEU A 54 1.89 15.09 3.26
CA LEU A 54 0.71 15.32 4.10
C LEU A 54 0.51 16.80 4.45
N ASP A 55 1.60 17.58 4.51
CA ASP A 55 1.60 19.01 4.82
C ASP A 55 1.09 19.91 3.66
N THR A 56 0.28 19.37 2.75
CA THR A 56 -0.29 20.09 1.58
C THR A 56 -1.39 21.08 1.91
#